data_AF-A0A496RWW7-F1
#
_entry.id   AF-A0A496RWW7-F1
#
_cell.length_a   1.000
_cell.length_b   1.000
_cell.length_c   1.000
_cell.angle_alpha   90.00
_cell.angle_beta   90.00
_cell.angle_gamma   90.00
#
_symmetry.space_group_name_H-M   'P 1'
#
loop_
_entity.id
_entity.type
_entity.pdbx_description
1 polymer ?
#
loop_
_entity_poly.entity_id
_entity_poly.type
_entity_poly.pdbx_seq_one_letter_code
_entity_poly.pdbx_strand_id
1 'polypeptide(L)'
;WNPKGYFEHRELVRLNKLIIKDAGLEEYALIAQPIYHTRYEGEMLSWFNKTFQGREKVVLKDPRFCFTFPVWSKVLSEHSLFCVTVWRHSLRHARSLFCRGGAPTGICLKLYEKYCGSRYSLIDEYVQKFPSLRLKHGELIMSAGVAALASFVGFRGDIASLWWDVCDIGLRSR
;
A
#
# COMPACT_ATOMS: atom_id res chain seq x y z
N TRP A 1 -14.87 4.11 -13.17
CA TRP A 1 -13.83 5.07 -12.73
C TRP A 1 -14.19 5.51 -11.30
N ASN A 2 -13.31 5.36 -10.31
CA ASN A 2 -13.61 5.77 -8.92
C ASN A 2 -13.33 7.27 -8.72
N PRO A 3 -14.35 8.14 -8.62
CA PRO A 3 -14.15 9.60 -8.53
C PRO A 3 -13.42 10.02 -7.25
N LYS A 4 -13.49 9.19 -6.20
CA LYS A 4 -12.84 9.44 -4.90
C LYS A 4 -11.39 8.91 -4.86
N GLY A 5 -11.04 8.01 -5.78
CA GLY A 5 -9.68 7.49 -5.94
C GLY A 5 -9.18 6.57 -4.82
N TYR A 6 -10.09 5.86 -4.15
CA TYR A 6 -9.78 4.83 -3.15
C TYR A 6 -9.85 3.43 -3.79
N PHE A 7 -8.75 2.70 -3.79
CA PHE A 7 -8.67 1.37 -4.42
C PHE A 7 -8.38 0.28 -3.38
N GLU A 8 -8.35 0.67 -2.10
CA GLU A 8 -8.00 -0.20 -0.98
C GLU A 8 -9.19 -1.04 -0.52
N HIS A 9 -8.95 -2.33 -0.28
CA HIS A 9 -9.94 -3.21 0.32
C HIS A 9 -10.37 -2.70 1.69
N ARG A 10 -11.67 -2.51 1.91
CA ARG A 10 -12.20 -1.87 3.14
C ARG A 10 -11.73 -2.56 4.43
N GLU A 11 -11.65 -3.88 4.39
CA GLU A 11 -11.22 -4.65 5.56
C GLU A 11 -9.72 -4.52 5.83
N LEU A 12 -8.90 -4.43 4.77
CA LEU A 12 -7.48 -4.10 4.91
C LEU A 12 -7.33 -2.71 5.54
N VAL A 13 -8.15 -1.75 5.11
CA VAL A 13 -8.19 -0.40 5.68
C VAL A 13 -8.53 -0.45 7.17
N ARG A 14 -9.59 -1.19 7.53
CA ARG A 14 -10.04 -1.34 8.92
C ARG A 14 -8.95 -1.95 9.79
N LEU A 15 -8.35 -3.08 9.37
CA LEU A 15 -7.28 -3.75 10.11
C LEU A 15 -6.07 -2.83 10.31
N ASN A 16 -5.63 -2.13 9.27
CA ASN A 16 -4.51 -1.18 9.38
C ASN A 16 -4.82 -0.04 10.37
N LYS A 17 -6.05 0.48 10.37
CA LYS A 17 -6.47 1.51 11.34
C LYS A 17 -6.50 0.98 12.77
N LEU A 18 -6.95 -0.26 12.97
CA LEU A 18 -6.91 -0.89 14.30
C LEU A 18 -5.48 -1.05 14.80
N ILE A 19 -4.57 -1.54 13.97
CA ILE A 19 -3.15 -1.69 14.33
C ILE A 19 -2.53 -0.34 14.71
N ILE A 20 -2.76 0.71 13.91
CA ILE A 20 -2.25 2.06 14.17
C ILE A 20 -2.81 2.62 15.48
N LYS A 21 -4.13 2.50 15.68
CA LYS A 21 -4.80 2.99 16.90
C LYS A 21 -4.31 2.26 18.15
N ASP A 22 -4.12 0.95 18.07
CA ASP A 22 -3.63 0.11 19.18
C ASP A 22 -2.18 0.45 19.57
N ALA A 23 -1.38 0.89 18.59
CA ALA A 23 -0.05 1.43 18.82
C ALA A 23 -0.04 2.87 19.38
N GLY A 24 -1.21 3.45 19.68
CA GLY A 24 -1.34 4.81 20.21
C GLY A 24 -1.02 5.90 19.19
N LEU A 25 -1.04 5.58 17.90
CA LEU A 25 -0.73 6.52 16.83
C LEU A 25 -2.01 7.10 16.21
N GLU A 26 -1.96 8.38 15.89
CA GLU A 26 -2.95 9.02 15.03
C GLU A 26 -2.61 8.74 13.55
N GLU A 27 -3.64 8.64 12.69
CA GLU A 27 -3.50 8.28 11.26
C GLU A 27 -2.59 9.24 10.47
N TYR A 28 -2.33 10.44 10.99
CA TYR A 28 -1.45 11.47 10.41
C TYR A 28 -0.33 11.93 11.35
N ALA A 29 0.06 11.10 12.32
CA ALA A 29 1.11 11.45 13.27
C ALA A 29 2.47 11.64 12.56
N LEU A 30 2.99 12.86 12.52
CA LEU A 30 4.30 13.24 11.95
C LEU A 30 5.50 12.47 12.56
N ILE A 31 5.27 11.66 13.60
CA ILE A 31 6.28 10.92 14.37
C ILE A 31 5.89 9.43 14.48
N ALA A 32 5.35 8.83 13.42
CA ALA A 32 5.05 7.41 13.44
C ALA A 32 6.27 6.57 13.00
N GLN A 33 6.65 5.61 13.85
CA GLN A 33 7.63 4.54 13.57
C GLN A 33 6.90 3.32 12.96
N PRO A 34 7.61 2.36 12.33
CA PRO A 34 7.01 1.09 11.96
C PRO A 34 6.49 0.36 13.19
N ILE A 35 5.37 -0.31 13.02
CA ILE A 35 4.73 -1.14 14.04
C ILE A 35 5.18 -2.57 13.78
N TYR A 36 5.73 -3.21 14.81
CA TYR A 36 6.29 -4.57 14.71
C TYR A 36 5.43 -5.64 15.37
N HIS A 37 4.47 -5.22 16.20
CA HIS A 37 3.63 -6.12 16.99
C HIS A 37 2.18 -5.67 16.94
N THR A 38 1.26 -6.62 16.94
CA THR A 38 -0.17 -6.35 17.12
C THR A 38 -0.87 -7.54 17.75
N ARG A 39 -1.99 -7.29 18.42
CA ARG A 39 -2.90 -8.35 18.88
C ARG A 39 -3.83 -8.90 17.80
N TYR A 40 -3.89 -8.26 16.64
CA TYR A 40 -4.78 -8.63 15.53
C TYR A 40 -4.20 -9.67 14.54
N GLU A 41 -3.05 -10.30 14.82
CA GLU A 41 -2.38 -11.23 13.89
C GLU A 41 -3.30 -12.37 13.42
N GLY A 42 -4.06 -12.98 14.33
CA GLY A 42 -5.00 -14.05 13.99
C GLY A 42 -6.18 -13.57 13.13
N GLU A 43 -6.69 -12.37 13.39
CA GLU A 43 -7.77 -11.75 12.60
C GLU A 43 -7.29 -11.41 11.18
N MET A 44 -6.08 -10.87 11.06
CA MET A 44 -5.44 -10.57 9.78
C MET A 44 -5.26 -11.82 8.92
N LEU A 45 -4.71 -12.90 9.49
CA LEU A 45 -4.49 -14.16 8.78
C LEU A 45 -5.82 -14.81 8.37
N SER A 46 -6.79 -14.84 9.29
CA SER A 46 -8.13 -15.38 9.01
C SER A 46 -8.81 -14.63 7.87
N TRP A 47 -8.77 -13.29 7.91
CA TRP A 47 -9.31 -12.46 6.83
C TRP A 47 -8.60 -12.71 5.50
N PHE A 48 -7.26 -12.74 5.49
CA PHE A 48 -6.48 -12.95 4.28
C PHE A 48 -6.83 -14.30 3.62
N ASN A 49 -6.77 -15.38 4.40
CA ASN A 49 -7.06 -16.74 3.92
C ASN A 49 -8.49 -16.85 3.38
N LYS A 50 -9.47 -16.29 4.09
CA LYS A 50 -10.87 -16.31 3.64
C LYS A 50 -11.10 -15.49 2.37
N THR A 51 -10.48 -14.31 2.28
CA THR A 51 -10.73 -13.35 1.18
C THR A 51 -10.06 -13.80 -0.11
N PHE A 52 -8.88 -14.41 -0.01
CA PHE A 52 -8.06 -14.76 -1.16
C PHE A 52 -7.89 -16.28 -1.33
N GLN A 53 -8.78 -17.08 -0.74
CA GLN A 53 -8.78 -18.54 -0.91
C GLN A 53 -8.74 -18.94 -2.38
N GLY A 54 -7.84 -19.85 -2.75
CA GLY A 54 -7.69 -20.35 -4.11
C GLY A 54 -7.02 -19.37 -5.09
N ARG A 55 -6.53 -18.21 -4.61
CA ARG A 55 -5.76 -17.27 -5.43
C ARG A 55 -4.28 -17.59 -5.35
N GLU A 56 -3.64 -17.72 -6.49
CA GLU A 56 -2.19 -17.93 -6.58
C GLU A 56 -1.41 -16.63 -6.32
N LYS A 57 -1.97 -15.48 -6.75
CA LYS A 57 -1.34 -14.16 -6.61
C LYS A 57 -2.35 -13.16 -6.06
N VAL A 58 -1.90 -12.38 -5.08
CA VAL A 58 -2.72 -11.38 -4.38
C VAL A 58 -1.94 -10.08 -4.33
N VAL A 59 -2.62 -8.97 -4.60
CA VAL A 59 -2.04 -7.64 -4.41
C VAL A 59 -2.79 -6.94 -3.30
N LEU A 60 -2.05 -6.62 -2.24
CA LEU A 60 -2.53 -5.75 -1.18
C LEU A 60 -1.92 -4.37 -1.41
N LYS A 61 -2.76 -3.34 -1.44
CA LYS A 61 -2.32 -1.96 -1.52
C LYS A 61 -2.99 -1.15 -0.42
N ASP A 62 -2.17 -0.46 0.37
CA ASP A 62 -2.64 0.54 1.30
C ASP A 62 -1.51 1.52 1.68
N PRO A 63 -1.73 2.86 1.67
CA PRO A 63 -0.71 3.82 2.10
C PRO A 63 -0.20 3.58 3.53
N ARG A 64 -1.04 3.04 4.43
CA ARG A 64 -0.72 2.75 5.84
C ARG A 64 0.23 1.57 6.02
N PHE A 65 0.59 0.86 4.95
CA PHE A 65 1.67 -0.13 5.01
C PHE A 65 3.00 0.49 5.41
N CYS A 66 3.23 1.79 5.18
CA CYS A 66 4.43 2.48 5.71
C CYS A 66 4.61 2.30 7.22
N PHE A 67 3.54 2.03 7.97
CA PHE A 67 3.58 1.72 9.40
C PHE A 67 3.42 0.23 9.68
N THR A 68 2.47 -0.41 8.99
CA THR A 68 1.95 -1.72 9.37
C THR A 68 2.63 -2.88 8.65
N PHE A 69 3.45 -2.62 7.63
CA PHE A 69 4.06 -3.67 6.83
C PHE A 69 4.88 -4.69 7.64
N PRO A 70 5.67 -4.31 8.67
CA PRO A 70 6.41 -5.32 9.45
C PRO A 70 5.51 -6.36 10.14
N VAL A 71 4.32 -5.95 10.59
CA VAL A 71 3.33 -6.89 11.11
C VAL A 71 2.78 -7.77 10.00
N TRP A 72 2.40 -7.17 8.86
CA TRP A 72 1.87 -7.92 7.72
C TRP A 72 2.85 -8.95 7.17
N SER A 73 4.14 -8.62 7.08
CA SER A 73 5.16 -9.57 6.63
C SER A 73 5.35 -10.73 7.59
N LYS A 74 5.16 -10.51 8.90
CA LYS A 74 5.16 -11.58 9.89
C LYS A 74 3.93 -12.47 9.73
N VAL A 75 2.74 -11.89 9.61
CA VAL A 75 1.48 -12.62 9.42
C VAL A 75 1.49 -13.44 8.12
N LEU A 76 2.11 -12.92 7.07
CA LEU A 76 2.18 -13.54 5.76
C LEU A 76 3.52 -14.25 5.49
N SER A 77 4.25 -14.66 6.54
CA SER A 77 5.59 -15.24 6.42
C SER A 77 5.63 -16.55 5.63
N GLU A 78 4.51 -17.26 5.53
CA GLU A 78 4.37 -18.48 4.74
C GLU A 78 4.21 -18.20 3.23
N HIS A 79 4.08 -16.93 2.84
CA HIS A 79 3.93 -16.49 1.47
C HIS A 79 5.19 -15.81 0.95
N SER A 80 5.44 -15.92 -0.36
CA SER A 80 6.47 -15.13 -1.04
C SER A 80 5.98 -13.69 -1.23
N LEU A 81 6.61 -12.75 -0.53
CA LEU A 81 6.24 -11.34 -0.56
C LEU A 81 7.09 -10.56 -1.57
N PHE A 82 6.41 -9.76 -2.39
CA PHE A 82 7.03 -8.82 -3.32
C PHE A 82 6.59 -7.41 -2.96
N CYS A 83 7.54 -6.50 -2.81
CA CYS A 83 7.27 -5.13 -2.39
C CYS A 83 7.34 -4.16 -3.57
N VAL A 84 6.27 -3.41 -3.81
CA VAL A 84 6.24 -2.40 -4.86
C VAL A 84 6.04 -1.04 -4.24
N THR A 85 7.02 -0.16 -4.37
CA THR A 85 6.94 1.22 -3.88
C THR A 85 6.73 2.18 -5.04
N VAL A 86 5.72 3.04 -4.92
CA VAL A 86 5.39 4.02 -5.96
C VAL A 86 5.77 5.41 -5.48
N TRP A 87 6.74 6.02 -6.15
CA TRP A 87 7.18 7.37 -5.87
C TRP A 87 6.46 8.39 -6.76
N ARG A 88 6.00 9.50 -6.18
CA ARG A 88 5.35 10.59 -6.93
C ARG A 88 5.90 11.92 -6.47
N HIS A 89 6.22 12.84 -7.39
CA HIS A 89 6.71 14.18 -7.03
C HIS A 89 5.84 14.85 -5.94
N SER A 90 6.47 15.37 -4.89
CA SER A 90 5.83 15.93 -3.69
C SER A 90 4.75 16.97 -4.00
N LEU A 91 5.06 17.96 -4.85
CA LEU A 91 4.09 18.98 -5.29
C LEU A 91 2.86 18.36 -5.99
N ARG A 92 3.04 17.32 -6.81
CA ARG A 92 1.92 16.64 -7.48
C ARG A 92 1.08 15.84 -6.49
N HIS A 93 1.68 15.32 -5.43
CA HIS A 93 0.96 14.64 -4.35
C HIS A 93 0.15 15.64 -3.51
N ALA A 94 0.79 16.73 -3.07
CA ALA A 94 0.14 17.78 -2.29
C ALA A 94 -1.03 18.43 -3.06
N ARG A 95 -0.84 18.76 -4.35
CA ARG A 95 -1.92 19.26 -5.21
C ARG A 95 -3.07 18.26 -5.32
N SER A 96 -2.76 16.97 -5.42
CA SER A 96 -3.79 15.92 -5.49
C SER A 96 -4.62 15.82 -4.21
N LEU A 97 -3.99 15.97 -3.04
CA LEU A 97 -4.70 15.96 -1.76
C LEU A 97 -5.54 17.22 -1.57
N PHE A 98 -4.99 18.39 -1.92
CA PHE A 98 -5.73 19.66 -1.89
C PHE A 98 -7.00 19.59 -2.76
N CYS A 99 -6.89 19.11 -4.00
CA CYS A 99 -8.06 19.01 -4.90
C CYS A 99 -9.13 18.03 -4.41
N ARG A 100 -8.79 17.05 -3.55
CA ARG A 100 -9.74 16.03 -3.07
C ARG A 100 -10.45 16.40 -1.76
N GLY A 101 -9.78 17.14 -0.88
CA GLY A 101 -10.29 17.39 0.47
C GLY A 101 -9.84 18.72 1.08
N GLY A 102 -9.30 19.65 0.28
CA GLY A 102 -8.89 20.97 0.74
C GLY A 102 -7.67 20.99 1.67
N ALA A 103 -6.93 19.88 1.76
CA ALA A 103 -5.79 19.77 2.67
C ALA A 103 -4.70 20.83 2.33
N PRO A 104 -4.25 21.66 3.29
CA PRO A 104 -3.27 22.70 3.03
C PRO A 104 -1.97 22.15 2.45
N THR A 105 -1.49 22.75 1.34
CA THR A 105 -0.31 22.27 0.61
C THR A 105 0.93 22.13 1.51
N GLY A 106 1.17 23.09 2.41
CA GLY A 106 2.29 23.02 3.35
C GLY A 106 2.22 21.81 4.30
N ILE A 107 1.03 21.46 4.78
CA ILE A 107 0.83 20.25 5.60
C ILE A 107 1.08 18.99 4.77
N CYS A 108 0.52 18.93 3.55
CA CYS A 108 0.74 17.79 2.66
C CYS A 108 2.21 17.59 2.29
N LEU A 109 2.97 18.67 2.10
CA LEU A 109 4.40 18.58 1.81
C LEU A 109 5.19 18.08 3.01
N LYS A 110 4.89 18.55 4.24
CA LYS A 110 5.52 18.03 5.46
C LYS A 110 5.24 16.55 5.68
N LEU A 111 3.99 16.12 5.50
CA LEU A 111 3.62 14.70 5.57
C LEU A 111 4.33 13.89 4.47
N TYR A 112 4.37 14.42 3.25
CA TYR A 112 5.08 13.77 2.15
C TYR A 112 6.56 13.61 2.44
N GLU A 113 7.24 14.67 2.89
CA GLU A 113 8.66 14.62 3.23
C GLU A 113 8.94 13.54 4.28
N LYS A 114 8.08 13.47 5.30
CA LYS A 114 8.19 12.48 6.37
C LYS A 114 8.02 11.04 5.90
N TYR A 115 7.02 10.75 5.08
CA TYR A 115 6.66 9.36 4.72
C TYR A 115 7.20 8.89 3.36
N CYS A 116 7.47 9.82 2.46
CA CYS A 116 7.84 9.53 1.06
C CYS A 116 9.14 10.20 0.62
N GLY A 117 9.57 11.28 1.30
CA GLY A 117 10.64 12.16 0.85
C GLY A 117 12.05 11.78 1.30
N SER A 118 12.21 11.03 2.39
CA SER A 118 13.53 10.55 2.76
C SER A 118 13.95 9.37 1.88
N ARG A 119 15.24 9.31 1.55
CA ARG A 119 15.97 8.12 1.06
C ARG A 119 15.95 6.93 2.06
N TYR A 120 15.23 7.13 3.16
CA TYR A 120 15.11 6.36 4.39
C TYR A 120 13.65 6.40 4.85
N SER A 121 12.68 6.18 3.95
CA SER A 121 11.34 5.96 4.47
C SER A 121 11.47 4.77 5.43
N LEU A 122 10.86 4.84 6.60
CA LEU A 122 11.03 3.82 7.66
C LEU A 122 10.74 2.39 7.16
N ILE A 123 10.03 2.30 6.03
CA ILE A 123 9.75 1.08 5.32
C ILE A 123 10.82 0.66 4.31
N ASP A 124 11.64 1.56 3.74
CA ASP A 124 12.67 1.20 2.75
C ASP A 124 13.69 0.22 3.31
N GLU A 125 14.17 0.43 4.54
CA GLU A 125 15.10 -0.52 5.20
C GLU A 125 14.44 -1.89 5.42
N TYR A 126 13.16 -1.89 5.76
CA TYR A 126 12.43 -3.13 6.01
C TYR A 126 12.06 -3.85 4.70
N VAL A 127 11.69 -3.10 3.65
CA VAL A 127 11.34 -3.59 2.32
C VAL A 127 12.54 -4.17 1.59
N GLN A 128 13.75 -3.67 1.84
CA GLN A 128 14.98 -4.23 1.27
C GLN A 128 15.23 -5.70 1.65
N LYS A 129 14.55 -6.22 2.68
CA LYS A 129 14.59 -7.65 3.06
C LYS A 129 13.80 -8.54 2.11
N PHE A 130 13.03 -7.94 1.20
CA PHE A 130 12.18 -8.62 0.23
C PHE A 130 12.58 -8.23 -1.19
N PRO A 131 12.29 -9.09 -2.19
CA PRO A 131 12.28 -8.65 -3.58
C PRO A 131 11.46 -7.37 -3.69
N SER A 132 12.07 -6.29 -4.21
CA SER A 132 11.43 -4.99 -4.28
C SER A 132 11.60 -4.30 -5.62
N LEU A 133 10.56 -3.58 -6.05
CA LEU A 133 10.54 -2.76 -7.25
C LEU A 133 10.07 -1.35 -6.88
N ARG A 134 10.86 -0.34 -7.28
CA ARG A 134 10.50 1.06 -7.15
C ARG A 134 10.09 1.62 -8.50
N LEU A 135 8.89 2.19 -8.57
CA LEU A 135 8.37 2.83 -9.79
C LEU A 135 8.05 4.29 -9.52
N LYS A 136 8.26 5.15 -10.52
CA LYS A 136 7.63 6.47 -10.49
C LYS A 136 6.16 6.32 -10.85
N HIS A 137 5.29 7.09 -10.20
CA HIS A 137 3.86 7.14 -10.51
C HIS A 137 3.60 7.47 -11.98
N GLY A 138 4.46 8.29 -12.61
CA GLY A 138 4.37 8.56 -14.04
C GLY A 138 4.63 7.30 -14.88
N GLU A 139 5.60 6.47 -14.51
CA GLU A 139 5.94 5.23 -15.20
C GLU A 139 4.83 4.20 -15.04
N LEU A 140 4.22 4.09 -13.86
CA LEU A 140 3.12 3.14 -13.60
C LEU A 140 1.87 3.40 -14.45
N ILE A 141 1.63 4.66 -14.84
CA ILE A 141 0.51 5.01 -15.73
C ILE A 141 0.82 4.66 -17.19
N MET A 142 2.10 4.51 -17.53
CA MET A 142 2.55 4.14 -18.87
C MET A 142 2.64 2.63 -19.00
N SER A 143 2.44 2.11 -20.22
CA SER A 143 2.53 0.68 -20.53
C SER A 143 3.86 0.06 -20.08
N ALA A 144 4.97 0.79 -20.20
CA ALA A 144 6.29 0.34 -19.79
C ALA A 144 6.41 0.04 -18.29
N GLY A 145 5.82 0.87 -17.41
CA GLY A 145 5.87 0.61 -15.96
C GLY A 145 5.00 -0.56 -15.55
N VAL A 146 3.86 -0.76 -16.22
CA VAL A 146 3.01 -1.93 -15.99
C VAL A 146 3.69 -3.22 -16.47
N ALA A 147 4.39 -3.17 -17.60
CA ALA A 147 5.21 -4.30 -18.07
C ALA A 147 6.34 -4.63 -17.10
N ALA A 148 7.03 -3.62 -16.56
CA ALA A 148 8.06 -3.81 -15.54
C ALA A 148 7.49 -4.46 -14.27
N LEU A 149 6.32 -4.01 -13.80
CA LEU A 149 5.62 -4.61 -12.68
C LEU A 149 5.25 -6.08 -12.97
N ALA A 150 4.62 -6.35 -14.11
CA ALA A 150 4.21 -7.69 -14.51
C ALA A 150 5.40 -8.65 -14.57
N SER A 151 6.51 -8.22 -15.19
CA SER A 151 7.76 -9.00 -15.23
C SER A 151 8.29 -9.27 -13.82
N PHE A 152 8.31 -8.25 -12.96
CA PHE A 152 8.83 -8.36 -11.59
C PHE A 152 8.04 -9.35 -10.72
N VAL A 153 6.70 -9.34 -10.81
CA VAL A 153 5.85 -10.29 -10.08
C VAL A 153 5.62 -11.61 -10.83
N GLY A 154 6.33 -11.82 -11.95
CA GLY A 154 6.21 -13.00 -12.80
C GLY A 154 4.79 -13.21 -13.34
N PHE A 155 4.02 -12.15 -13.56
CA PHE A 155 2.67 -12.21 -14.08
C PHE A 155 2.69 -12.51 -15.58
N ARG A 156 2.01 -13.59 -15.98
CA ARG A 156 1.95 -14.07 -17.37
C ARG A 156 0.59 -13.83 -18.05
N GLY A 157 -0.34 -13.18 -17.37
CA GLY A 157 -1.66 -12.83 -17.90
C GLY A 157 -1.66 -11.51 -18.67
N ASP A 158 -2.83 -11.13 -19.18
CA ASP A 158 -3.04 -9.81 -19.76
C ASP A 158 -2.95 -8.71 -18.69
N ILE A 159 -2.26 -7.62 -18.99
CA ILE A 159 -2.12 -6.47 -18.11
C ILE A 159 -3.50 -5.96 -17.65
N ALA A 160 -4.52 -6.01 -18.51
CA ALA A 160 -5.87 -5.62 -18.10
C ALA A 160 -6.41 -6.50 -16.96
N SER A 161 -6.10 -7.80 -16.93
CA SER A 161 -6.49 -8.70 -15.83
C SER A 161 -5.71 -8.44 -14.53
N LEU A 162 -4.46 -7.99 -14.62
CA LEU A 162 -3.72 -7.52 -13.44
C LEU A 162 -4.43 -6.33 -12.77
N TRP A 163 -4.94 -5.38 -13.55
CA TRP A 163 -5.70 -4.24 -13.01
C TRP A 163 -6.96 -4.68 -12.28
N TRP A 164 -7.63 -5.70 -12.81
CA TRP A 164 -8.79 -6.30 -12.16
C TRP A 164 -8.40 -6.93 -10.82
N ASP A 165 -7.30 -7.68 -10.74
CA ASP A 165 -6.88 -8.35 -9.49
C ASP A 165 -6.30 -7.39 -8.42
N VAL A 166 -5.79 -6.23 -8.83
CA VAL A 166 -5.21 -5.19 -7.96
C VAL A 166 -6.27 -4.24 -7.37
N CYS A 167 -7.38 -4.02 -8.08
CA CYS A 167 -8.44 -3.11 -7.64
C CYS A 167 -9.57 -3.88 -6.95
N ASP A 168 -9.75 -3.57 -5.66
CA ASP A 168 -10.78 -4.06 -4.73
C ASP A 168 -11.95 -4.84 -5.37
N ILE A 169 -11.98 -6.16 -5.14
CA ILE A 169 -13.13 -7.03 -5.47
C ILE A 169 -14.41 -6.55 -4.78
N GLY A 170 -14.30 -5.87 -3.62
CA GLY A 170 -15.43 -5.27 -2.89
C GLY A 170 -16.10 -4.09 -3.60
N LEU A 171 -15.51 -3.55 -4.67
CA LEU A 171 -16.17 -2.60 -5.57
C LEU A 171 -16.97 -3.31 -6.69
N ARG A 172 -16.87 -4.64 -6.81
CA ARG A 172 -17.58 -5.44 -7.83
C ARG A 172 -18.97 -5.93 -7.40
N SER A 173 -19.32 -5.78 -6.12
CA SER A 173 -20.58 -6.28 -5.54
C SER A 173 -21.65 -5.19 -5.29
N ARG A 174 -21.74 -4.19 -6.18
CA ARG A 174 -22.88 -3.27 -6.25
C ARG A 174 -23.36 -3.11 -7.67
#